data_AF-A0A6L2NXB4-F1
#
_entry.id   AF-A0A6L2NXB4-F1
#
_cell.length_a   1.000
_cell.length_b   1.000
_cell.length_c   1.000
_cell.angle_alpha   90.00
_cell.angle_beta   90.00
_cell.angle_gamma   90.00
#
_symmetry.space_group_name_H-M   'P 1'
#
loop_
_entity.id
_entity.type
_entity.pdbx_description
1 polymer ?
#
loop_
_entity_poly.entity_id
_entity_poly.type
_entity_poly.pdbx_seq_one_letter_code
_entity_poly.pdbx_strand_id
1 'polypeptide(L)'
;MAAFLYGIPLFAFSCIFIIVTYLNHAHPSVPHFDSTEWNWLRGALSTIDRDYGMLMNWAFHNSNQNHVIHHLFPMLPHYHAFEATEAIKPIIRDYYKYDDTPILKAMWRDTMECIYVEPDESSENKGVYWQILDNISIFQKLLKRYDRKNELKRVALKVDLQKTYDTRAEPGHQNEPLAKVAESAERELDL
;
A
#
# COMPACT_ATOMS: atom_id res chain seq x y z
N MET A 1 10.06 -41.20 -3.78
CA MET A 1 10.30 -40.89 -5.21
C MET A 1 9.45 -39.71 -5.68
N ALA A 2 8.11 -39.74 -5.54
CA ALA A 2 7.24 -38.64 -5.97
C ALA A 2 7.56 -37.27 -5.33
N ALA A 3 7.80 -37.21 -4.00
CA ALA A 3 8.13 -35.96 -3.31
C ALA A 3 9.43 -35.30 -3.82
N PHE A 4 10.44 -36.10 -4.18
CA PHE A 4 11.71 -35.58 -4.68
C PHE A 4 11.64 -35.19 -6.16
N LEU A 5 10.92 -35.96 -6.98
CA LEU A 5 10.82 -35.70 -8.43
C LEU A 5 9.83 -34.60 -8.78
N TYR A 6 8.75 -34.45 -8.00
CA TYR A 6 7.70 -33.46 -8.28
C TYR A 6 7.61 -32.40 -7.19
N GLY A 7 7.71 -32.78 -5.92
CA GLY A 7 7.54 -31.85 -4.80
C GLY A 7 8.64 -30.78 -4.76
N ILE A 8 9.91 -31.18 -4.81
CA ILE A 8 11.04 -30.23 -4.76
C ILE A 8 11.04 -29.29 -5.97
N PRO A 9 10.95 -29.75 -7.23
CA PRO A 9 10.95 -28.84 -8.37
C PRO A 9 9.75 -27.90 -8.38
N LEU A 10 8.55 -28.40 -8.06
CA LEU A 10 7.35 -27.57 -8.00
C LEU A 10 7.45 -26.50 -6.91
N PHE A 11 7.94 -26.86 -5.73
CA PHE A 11 8.13 -25.92 -4.63
C PHE A 11 9.18 -24.86 -4.99
N ALA A 12 10.33 -25.27 -5.52
CA ALA A 12 11.38 -24.35 -5.94
C ALA A 12 10.87 -23.37 -7.01
N PHE A 13 10.18 -23.86 -8.05
CA PHE A 13 9.58 -23.01 -9.08
C PHE A 13 8.54 -22.05 -8.48
N SER A 14 7.68 -22.53 -7.60
CA SER A 14 6.67 -21.69 -6.94
C SER A 14 7.30 -20.59 -6.10
N CYS A 15 8.33 -20.90 -5.31
CA CYS A 15 9.06 -19.90 -4.53
C CYS A 15 9.70 -18.84 -5.43
N ILE A 16 10.36 -19.25 -6.52
CA ILE A 16 10.96 -18.30 -7.47
C ILE A 16 9.89 -17.43 -8.12
N PHE A 17 8.77 -18.03 -8.55
CA PHE A 17 7.68 -17.29 -9.18
C PHE A 17 7.05 -16.27 -8.23
N ILE A 18 6.85 -16.63 -6.96
CA ILE A 18 6.37 -15.71 -5.92
C ILE A 18 7.36 -14.56 -5.72
N ILE A 19 8.66 -14.85 -5.62
CA ILE A 19 9.69 -13.81 -5.43
C ILE A 19 9.71 -12.84 -6.62
N VAL A 20 9.73 -13.38 -7.84
CA VAL A 20 9.77 -12.59 -9.07
C VAL A 20 8.53 -11.72 -9.19
N THR A 21 7.34 -12.32 -9.06
CA THR A 21 6.07 -11.55 -9.14
C THR A 21 5.97 -10.52 -8.03
N TYR A 22 6.36 -10.86 -6.80
CA TYR A 22 6.38 -9.89 -5.70
C TYR A 22 7.27 -8.71 -6.04
N LEU A 23 8.55 -8.96 -6.39
CA LEU A 23 9.48 -7.89 -6.71
C LEU A 23 8.95 -7.04 -7.86
N ASN A 24 8.66 -7.62 -9.02
CA ASN A 24 8.24 -6.87 -10.21
C ASN A 24 6.94 -6.03 -10.02
N HIS A 25 6.18 -6.28 -8.96
CA HIS A 25 4.94 -5.54 -8.63
C HIS A 25 5.00 -4.75 -7.31
N ALA A 26 6.04 -4.92 -6.48
CA ALA A 26 6.20 -4.23 -5.21
C ALA A 26 7.46 -3.37 -5.25
N HIS A 27 7.26 -2.05 -5.24
CA HIS A 27 8.35 -1.09 -5.14
C HIS A 27 7.80 0.27 -4.66
N PRO A 28 8.54 1.03 -3.83
CA PRO A 28 8.08 2.33 -3.33
C PRO A 28 7.75 3.36 -4.43
N SER A 29 8.41 3.24 -5.58
CA SER A 29 8.21 4.15 -6.72
C SER A 29 7.02 3.80 -7.62
N VAL A 30 6.22 2.80 -7.26
CA VAL A 30 5.11 2.31 -8.09
C VAL A 30 3.78 2.52 -7.37
N PRO A 31 2.83 3.25 -7.98
CA PRO A 31 1.54 3.54 -7.36
C PRO A 31 0.61 2.33 -7.40
N HIS A 32 -0.23 2.24 -6.38
CA HIS A 32 -1.37 1.34 -6.28
C HIS A 32 -2.65 2.13 -6.51
N PHE A 33 -3.63 1.53 -7.17
CA PHE A 33 -4.88 2.20 -7.51
C PHE A 33 -6.06 1.45 -6.88
N ASP A 34 -7.04 2.18 -6.34
CA ASP A 34 -8.32 1.59 -5.98
C ASP A 34 -9.24 1.42 -7.20
N SER A 35 -10.45 0.90 -6.98
CA SER A 35 -11.42 0.66 -8.05
C SER A 35 -11.91 1.91 -8.78
N THR A 36 -11.65 3.11 -8.25
CA THR A 36 -12.06 4.37 -8.90
C THR A 36 -11.03 4.85 -9.91
N GLU A 37 -9.73 4.67 -9.60
CA GLU A 37 -8.62 5.14 -10.43
C GLU A 37 -7.95 4.02 -11.25
N TRP A 38 -8.23 2.76 -10.93
CA TRP A 38 -7.65 1.61 -11.61
C TRP A 38 -8.23 1.42 -13.01
N ASN A 39 -7.36 1.15 -13.96
CA ASN A 39 -7.70 0.60 -15.26
C ASN A 39 -6.58 -0.33 -15.74
N TRP A 40 -6.83 -1.09 -16.81
CA TRP A 40 -5.87 -2.06 -17.33
C TRP A 40 -4.50 -1.43 -17.64
N LEU A 41 -4.47 -0.26 -18.29
CA LEU A 41 -3.22 0.39 -18.68
C LEU A 41 -2.41 0.84 -17.46
N ARG A 42 -3.08 1.47 -16.48
CA ARG A 42 -2.45 1.88 -15.22
C ARG A 42 -1.94 0.67 -14.43
N GLY A 43 -2.70 -0.42 -14.40
CA GLY A 43 -2.24 -1.68 -13.80
C GLY A 43 -1.01 -2.25 -14.49
N ALA A 44 -0.96 -2.27 -15.82
CA ALA A 44 0.18 -2.76 -16.59
C ALA A 44 1.44 -1.89 -16.38
N LEU A 45 1.27 -0.57 -16.28
CA LEU A 45 2.36 0.37 -16.01
C LEU A 45 2.78 0.42 -14.53
N SER A 46 1.96 -0.10 -13.61
CA SER A 46 2.32 -0.27 -12.20
C SER A 46 3.19 -1.50 -11.98
N THR A 47 4.29 -1.58 -12.73
CA THR A 47 5.29 -2.63 -12.62
C THR A 47 6.69 -2.06 -12.80
N ILE A 48 7.70 -2.82 -12.38
CA ILE A 48 9.11 -2.43 -12.51
C ILE A 48 9.89 -3.53 -13.23
N ASP A 49 10.67 -3.12 -14.23
CA ASP A 49 11.58 -4.01 -14.93
C ASP A 49 12.85 -4.23 -14.08
N ARG A 50 13.37 -5.45 -14.06
CA ARG A 50 14.52 -5.84 -13.24
C ARG A 50 15.47 -6.79 -13.95
N ASP A 51 16.76 -6.62 -13.65
CA ASP A 51 17.82 -7.54 -14.03
C ASP A 51 18.19 -8.45 -12.85
N TYR A 52 17.91 -9.75 -13.00
CA TYR A 52 18.21 -10.77 -11.99
C TYR A 52 19.51 -11.54 -12.26
N GLY A 53 20.32 -11.03 -13.18
CA GLY A 53 21.57 -11.62 -13.62
C GLY A 53 21.39 -12.72 -14.66
N MET A 54 22.52 -13.12 -15.25
CA MET A 54 22.57 -13.97 -16.44
C MET A 54 21.75 -15.26 -16.34
N LEU A 55 21.84 -16.00 -15.23
CA LEU A 55 21.17 -17.30 -15.09
C LEU A 55 19.64 -17.17 -15.04
N MET A 56 19.14 -16.22 -14.25
CA MET A 56 17.70 -15.99 -14.12
C MET A 56 17.13 -15.35 -15.36
N ASN A 57 17.84 -14.39 -15.95
CA ASN A 57 17.42 -13.78 -17.20
C ASN A 57 17.33 -14.81 -18.33
N TRP A 58 18.29 -15.74 -18.42
CA TRP A 58 18.22 -16.84 -19.37
C TRP A 58 17.04 -17.78 -19.10
N ALA A 59 16.87 -18.21 -17.85
CA ALA A 59 15.81 -19.16 -17.46
C ALA A 59 14.39 -18.59 -17.68
N PHE A 60 14.22 -17.28 -17.54
CA PHE A 60 12.95 -16.59 -17.71
C PHE A 60 12.83 -15.81 -19.04
N HIS A 61 13.72 -16.07 -20.00
CA HIS A 61 13.70 -15.40 -21.31
C HIS A 61 13.69 -13.86 -21.24
N ASN A 62 14.40 -13.29 -20.27
CA ASN A 62 14.45 -11.87 -19.98
C ASN A 62 13.07 -11.24 -19.70
N SER A 63 12.08 -12.04 -19.28
CA SER A 63 10.72 -11.54 -18.99
C SER A 63 10.73 -10.47 -17.90
N ASN A 64 11.59 -10.63 -16.91
CA ASN A 64 11.69 -9.70 -15.78
C ASN A 64 12.29 -8.35 -16.17
N GLN A 65 13.15 -8.33 -17.21
CA GLN A 65 13.75 -7.12 -17.76
C GLN A 65 12.81 -6.37 -18.71
N ASN A 66 11.76 -7.03 -19.20
CA ASN A 66 10.77 -6.49 -20.13
C ASN A 66 9.35 -6.73 -19.61
N HIS A 67 9.18 -6.68 -18.29
CA HIS A 67 7.96 -7.09 -17.60
C HIS A 67 6.80 -6.14 -17.91
N VAL A 68 7.10 -4.84 -18.02
CA VAL A 68 6.12 -3.84 -18.46
C VAL A 68 5.57 -4.19 -19.85
N ILE A 69 6.46 -4.52 -20.80
CA ILE A 69 6.05 -4.93 -22.15
C ILE A 69 5.29 -6.24 -22.14
N HIS A 70 5.69 -7.19 -21.30
CA HIS A 70 4.96 -8.44 -21.12
C HIS A 70 3.51 -8.19 -20.67
N HIS A 71 3.27 -7.22 -19.79
CA HIS A 71 1.89 -6.84 -19.39
C HIS A 71 1.12 -6.11 -20.47
N LEU A 72 1.78 -5.21 -21.21
CA LEU A 72 1.14 -4.46 -22.29
C LEU A 72 0.80 -5.34 -23.50
N PHE A 73 1.69 -6.28 -23.83
CA PHE A 73 1.60 -7.15 -24.98
C PHE A 73 1.96 -8.59 -24.61
N PRO A 74 1.10 -9.32 -23.87
CA PRO A 74 1.39 -10.68 -23.40
C PRO A 74 1.56 -11.69 -24.53
N MET A 75 1.06 -11.38 -25.73
CA MET A 75 1.20 -12.20 -26.94
C MET A 75 2.46 -11.86 -27.76
N LEU A 76 3.22 -10.82 -27.37
CA LEU A 76 4.47 -10.47 -28.04
C LEU A 76 5.51 -11.57 -27.76
N PRO A 77 6.16 -12.11 -28.80
CA PRO A 77 7.23 -13.08 -28.58
C PRO A 77 8.42 -12.45 -27.85
N HIS A 78 9.00 -13.22 -26.92
CA HIS A 78 10.11 -12.75 -26.06
C HIS A 78 11.33 -12.23 -26.82
N TYR A 79 11.58 -12.72 -28.04
CA TYR A 79 12.71 -12.27 -28.87
C TYR A 79 12.56 -10.85 -29.44
N HIS A 80 11.33 -10.30 -29.51
CA HIS A 80 11.09 -8.90 -29.86
C HIS A 80 10.79 -8.03 -28.63
N ALA A 81 10.83 -8.59 -27.41
CA ALA A 81 10.47 -7.86 -26.20
C ALA A 81 11.36 -6.64 -25.97
N PHE A 82 12.68 -6.78 -26.13
CA PHE A 82 13.61 -5.65 -25.98
C PHE A 82 13.37 -4.53 -27.00
N GLU A 83 13.13 -4.87 -28.26
CA GLU A 83 12.84 -3.89 -29.31
C GLU A 83 11.57 -3.09 -28.99
N ALA A 84 10.53 -3.79 -28.50
CA ALA A 84 9.30 -3.16 -28.06
C ALA A 84 9.50 -2.30 -26.81
N THR A 85 10.32 -2.74 -25.84
CA THR A 85 10.63 -1.96 -24.64
C THR A 85 11.32 -0.65 -25.01
N GLU A 86 12.35 -0.70 -25.87
CA GLU A 86 13.04 0.50 -26.33
C GLU A 86 12.12 1.45 -27.11
N ALA A 87 11.20 0.91 -27.91
CA ALA A 87 10.23 1.72 -28.65
C ALA A 87 9.20 2.42 -27.74
N ILE A 88 8.79 1.78 -26.63
CA ILE A 88 7.74 2.32 -25.76
C ILE A 88 8.27 3.26 -24.67
N LYS A 89 9.51 3.07 -24.20
CA LYS A 89 10.17 3.94 -23.20
C LYS A 89 9.93 5.44 -23.43
N PRO A 90 10.13 6.03 -24.63
CA PRO A 90 9.91 7.46 -24.85
C PRO A 90 8.43 7.89 -24.80
N ILE A 91 7.50 6.94 -24.94
CA ILE A 91 6.05 7.16 -24.90
C ILE A 91 5.57 7.21 -23.44
N ILE A 92 5.98 6.23 -22.64
CA ILE A 92 5.53 6.08 -21.24
C ILE A 92 6.37 6.89 -20.24
N ARG A 93 7.59 7.30 -20.60
CA ARG A 93 8.43 8.26 -19.86
C ARG A 93 8.51 7.96 -18.36
N ASP A 94 7.92 8.82 -17.53
CA ASP A 94 8.00 8.76 -16.07
C ASP A 94 7.35 7.51 -15.47
N TYR A 95 6.47 6.85 -16.23
CA TYR A 95 5.85 5.58 -15.84
C TYR A 95 6.80 4.38 -16.02
N TYR A 96 7.85 4.50 -16.84
CA TYR A 96 8.84 3.45 -16.95
C TYR A 96 9.75 3.43 -15.73
N LYS A 97 9.76 2.31 -14.99
CA LYS A 97 10.63 2.10 -13.84
C LYS A 97 11.53 0.89 -14.10
N TYR A 98 12.80 1.03 -13.72
CA TYR A 98 13.80 -0.03 -13.81
C TYR A 98 14.63 -0.06 -12.52
N ASP A 99 14.93 -1.26 -12.02
CA ASP A 99 15.74 -1.49 -10.83
C ASP A 99 16.70 -2.67 -11.04
N ASP A 100 18.00 -2.40 -10.93
CA ASP A 100 19.09 -3.38 -11.09
C ASP A 100 19.59 -3.95 -9.74
N THR A 101 18.88 -3.64 -8.65
CA THR A 101 19.26 -4.12 -7.32
C THR A 101 19.19 -5.65 -7.26
N PRO A 102 20.24 -6.34 -6.74
CA PRO A 102 20.23 -7.79 -6.61
C PRO A 102 19.03 -8.32 -5.82
N ILE A 103 18.46 -9.45 -6.24
CA ILE A 103 17.22 -10.04 -5.71
C ILE A 103 17.12 -9.97 -4.19
N LEU A 104 18.13 -10.44 -3.46
CA LEU A 104 18.07 -10.49 -1.99
C LEU A 104 18.02 -9.11 -1.34
N LYS A 105 18.74 -8.15 -1.91
CA LYS A 105 18.76 -6.76 -1.43
C LYS A 105 17.45 -6.05 -1.79
N ALA A 106 16.95 -6.26 -2.99
CA ALA A 106 15.65 -5.74 -3.42
C ALA A 106 14.52 -6.32 -2.56
N MET A 107 14.53 -7.63 -2.30
CA MET A 107 13.54 -8.30 -1.45
C MET A 107 13.57 -7.75 -0.04
N TRP A 108 14.76 -7.56 0.55
CA TRP A 108 14.88 -6.95 1.87
C TRP A 108 14.33 -5.52 1.88
N ARG A 109 14.76 -4.68 0.94
CA ARG A 109 14.30 -3.29 0.80
C ARG A 109 12.78 -3.25 0.64
N ASP A 110 12.24 -3.92 -0.38
CA ASP A 110 10.82 -3.83 -0.72
C ASP A 110 9.94 -4.44 0.40
N THR A 111 10.40 -5.50 1.08
CA THR A 111 9.68 -6.04 2.26
C THR A 111 9.69 -5.05 3.43
N MET A 112 10.80 -4.35 3.63
CA MET A 112 10.95 -3.38 4.72
C MET A 112 10.41 -2.00 4.40
N GLU A 113 10.21 -1.66 3.12
CA GLU A 113 9.79 -0.34 2.64
C GLU A 113 8.34 -0.30 2.11
N CYS A 114 7.72 -1.46 1.85
CA CYS A 114 6.37 -1.58 1.29
C CYS A 114 5.33 -2.16 2.27
N ILE A 115 5.36 -1.77 3.55
CA ILE A 115 4.42 -2.26 4.59
C ILE A 115 3.16 -1.39 4.68
N TYR A 116 3.27 -0.08 4.39
CA TYR A 116 2.17 0.87 4.53
C TYR A 116 1.84 1.57 3.22
N VAL A 117 0.55 1.79 3.02
CA VAL A 117 -0.03 2.35 1.79
C VAL A 117 -0.72 3.66 2.15
N GLU A 118 -0.27 4.76 1.56
CA GLU A 118 -0.77 6.10 1.81
C GLU A 118 -1.51 6.66 0.61
N PRO A 119 -2.71 7.25 0.79
CA PRO A 119 -3.36 7.96 -0.31
C PRO A 119 -2.51 9.17 -0.71
N ASP A 120 -2.42 9.43 -2.00
CA ASP A 120 -1.69 10.56 -2.54
C ASP A 120 -2.41 11.87 -2.21
N GLU A 121 -1.89 12.62 -1.23
CA GLU A 121 -2.45 13.91 -0.79
C GLU A 121 -2.39 14.99 -1.88
N SER A 122 -1.53 14.82 -2.89
CA SER A 122 -1.33 15.80 -3.96
C SER A 122 -2.27 15.62 -5.15
N SER A 123 -2.90 14.45 -5.26
CA SER A 123 -3.83 14.14 -6.35
C SER A 123 -5.26 14.56 -5.98
N GLU A 124 -5.96 15.25 -6.89
CA GLU A 124 -7.39 15.55 -6.73
C GLU A 124 -8.24 14.27 -6.58
N ASN A 125 -7.70 13.15 -7.08
CA ASN A 125 -8.32 11.84 -7.08
C ASN A 125 -7.78 10.97 -5.93
N LYS A 126 -8.57 10.80 -4.88
CA LYS A 126 -8.25 10.06 -3.64
C LYS A 126 -7.91 8.56 -3.80
N GLY A 127 -7.89 8.03 -5.02
CA GLY A 127 -7.74 6.60 -5.32
C GLY A 127 -6.34 6.13 -5.71
N VAL A 128 -5.34 7.03 -5.68
CA VAL A 128 -3.92 6.68 -5.88
C VAL A 128 -3.25 6.50 -4.53
N TYR A 129 -2.49 5.42 -4.37
CA TYR A 129 -1.78 5.12 -3.14
C TYR A 129 -0.31 4.79 -3.38
N TRP A 130 0.56 5.23 -2.47
CA TRP A 130 1.99 5.01 -2.52
C TRP A 130 2.46 4.15 -1.35
N GLN A 131 3.43 3.27 -1.63
CA GLN A 131 4.10 2.49 -0.61
C GLN A 131 5.19 3.34 0.05
N ILE A 132 5.01 3.68 1.32
CA ILE A 132 5.94 4.56 2.05
C ILE A 132 6.31 3.92 3.38
N LEU A 133 7.61 3.93 3.68
CA LEU A 133 8.15 3.70 5.01
C LEU A 133 9.11 4.81 5.39
N ASP A 134 8.54 5.82 6.03
CA ASP A 134 9.27 6.56 7.03
C ASP A 134 8.69 6.16 8.39
N ASN A 135 9.43 5.35 9.15
CA ASN A 135 9.03 4.88 10.48
C ASN A 135 8.67 6.04 11.43
N ILE A 136 9.30 7.21 11.25
CA ILE A 136 8.99 8.42 12.03
C ILE A 136 7.64 8.99 11.58
N SER A 137 7.43 9.11 10.27
CA SER A 137 6.16 9.57 9.70
C SER A 137 5.00 8.64 10.05
N ILE A 138 5.19 7.32 10.03
CA ILE A 138 4.17 6.33 10.42
C ILE A 138 3.79 6.51 11.88
N PHE A 139 4.76 6.58 12.80
CA PHE A 139 4.48 6.77 14.21
C PHE A 139 3.78 8.11 14.48
N GLN A 140 4.24 9.20 13.86
CA GLN A 140 3.59 10.52 13.97
C GLN A 140 2.17 10.52 13.40
N LYS A 141 1.92 9.85 12.27
CA LYS A 141 0.58 9.75 11.66
C LYS A 141 -0.35 8.84 12.47
N LEU A 142 0.15 7.74 13.02
CA LEU A 142 -0.60 6.88 13.94
C LEU A 142 -0.98 7.64 15.21
N LEU A 143 -0.07 8.41 15.78
CA LEU A 143 -0.36 9.30 16.90
C LEU A 143 -1.41 10.34 16.53
N LYS A 144 -1.29 11.03 15.39
CA LYS A 144 -2.32 11.99 14.92
C LYS A 144 -3.69 11.35 14.70
N ARG A 145 -3.75 10.11 14.18
CA ARG A 145 -5.02 9.37 14.04
C ARG A 145 -5.60 8.94 15.39
N TYR A 146 -4.75 8.52 16.33
CA TYR A 146 -5.16 8.17 17.68
C TYR A 146 -5.73 9.39 18.42
N ASP A 147 -5.03 10.53 18.33
CA ASP A 147 -5.44 11.80 18.93
C ASP A 147 -6.77 12.29 18.33
N ARG A 148 -6.90 12.30 17.00
CA ARG A 148 -8.16 12.66 16.32
C ARG A 148 -9.33 11.76 16.72
N LYS A 149 -9.11 10.43 16.85
CA LYS A 149 -10.15 9.51 17.32
C LYS A 149 -10.57 9.81 18.76
N ASN A 150 -9.63 10.20 19.62
CA ASN A 150 -9.92 10.59 21.00
C ASN A 150 -10.64 11.93 21.07
N GLU A 151 -10.24 12.92 20.27
CA GLU A 151 -10.98 14.19 20.14
C GLU A 151 -12.40 13.97 19.65
N LEU A 152 -12.61 13.15 18.62
CA LEU A 152 -13.94 12.82 18.11
C LEU A 152 -14.82 12.12 19.17
N LYS A 153 -14.25 11.20 19.95
CA LYS A 153 -14.94 10.59 21.09
C LYS A 153 -15.32 11.64 22.16
N ARG A 154 -14.42 12.58 22.47
CA ARG A 154 -14.69 13.68 23.42
C ARG A 154 -15.80 14.61 22.91
N VAL A 155 -15.80 14.95 21.63
CA VAL A 155 -16.84 15.77 21.01
C VAL A 155 -18.18 15.04 21.00
N ALA A 156 -18.20 13.76 20.62
CA ALA A 156 -19.42 12.94 20.64
C ALA A 156 -20.02 12.85 22.06
N LEU A 157 -19.18 12.61 23.08
CA LEU A 157 -19.62 12.58 24.47
C LEU A 157 -20.19 13.93 24.93
N LYS A 158 -19.55 15.05 24.57
CA LYS A 158 -20.08 16.40 24.87
C LYS A 158 -21.43 16.65 24.19
N VAL A 159 -21.59 16.21 22.94
CA VAL A 159 -22.86 16.32 22.21
C VAL A 159 -23.94 15.46 22.86
N ASP A 160 -23.63 14.25 23.31
CA ASP A 160 -24.59 13.38 24.00
C ASP A 160 -24.97 13.90 25.39
N LEU A 161 -24.00 14.48 26.13
CA LEU A 161 -24.27 15.17 27.40
C LEU A 161 -25.15 16.40 27.20
N GLN A 162 -24.91 17.19 26.15
CA GLN A 162 -25.74 18.35 25.84
C GLN A 162 -27.17 17.93 25.45
N LYS A 163 -27.32 16.89 24.62
CA LYS A 163 -28.65 16.34 24.29
C LYS A 163 -29.37 15.80 25.53
N THR A 164 -28.64 15.16 26.44
CA THR A 164 -29.18 14.65 27.71
C THR A 164 -29.59 15.81 28.64
N TYR A 165 -28.87 16.94 28.63
CA TYR A 165 -29.26 18.15 29.33
C TYR A 165 -30.51 18.80 28.71
N ASP A 166 -30.55 18.97 27.38
CA ASP A 166 -31.66 19.61 26.66
C ASP A 166 -32.97 18.81 26.82
N THR A 167 -32.88 17.47 26.85
CA THR A 167 -34.05 16.59 27.11
C THR A 167 -34.49 16.57 28.58
N ARG A 168 -33.60 16.94 29.51
CA ARG A 168 -33.88 17.03 30.96
C ARG A 168 -34.24 18.44 31.42
N ALA A 169 -34.04 19.44 30.55
CA ALA A 169 -34.45 20.83 30.71
C ALA A 169 -35.93 21.07 30.35
N GLU A 170 -36.67 20.03 29.95
CA GLU A 170 -38.13 20.05 29.97
C GLU A 170 -38.64 20.38 31.39
N PRO A 171 -39.69 21.20 31.53
CA PRO A 171 -40.03 21.85 32.79
C PRO A 171 -40.59 20.85 33.81
N GLY A 172 -39.73 20.27 34.66
CA GLY A 172 -40.18 19.35 35.71
C GLY A 172 -39.16 18.83 36.72
N HIS A 173 -37.85 18.88 36.48
CA HIS A 173 -36.87 18.32 37.43
C HIS A 173 -35.58 19.15 37.52
N GLN A 174 -35.57 20.12 38.44
CA GLN A 174 -34.33 20.68 38.98
C GLN A 174 -33.97 19.91 40.25
N ASN A 175 -32.71 19.49 40.40
CA ASN A 175 -31.93 19.46 41.66
C ASN A 175 -30.73 18.50 41.59
N GLU A 176 -29.65 18.91 40.91
CA GLU A 176 -28.29 18.55 41.35
C GLU A 176 -27.29 19.60 40.84
N PRO A 177 -26.31 20.07 41.65
CA PRO A 177 -25.38 21.10 41.21
C PRO A 177 -24.43 20.57 40.13
N LEU A 178 -24.45 21.21 38.96
CA LEU A 178 -23.65 20.94 37.76
C LEU A 178 -22.17 20.61 38.01
N ALA A 179 -21.56 21.19 39.04
CA ALA A 179 -20.17 20.95 39.40
C ALA A 179 -19.88 19.51 39.83
N LYS A 180 -20.82 18.83 40.51
CA LYS A 180 -20.58 17.48 41.06
C LYS A 180 -20.64 16.37 40.00
N VAL A 181 -21.50 16.53 38.99
CA VAL A 181 -21.66 15.53 37.92
C VAL A 181 -20.48 15.60 36.94
N ALA A 182 -20.02 16.81 36.60
CA ALA A 182 -18.83 17.01 35.78
C ALA A 182 -17.55 16.50 36.48
N GLU A 183 -17.39 16.80 37.77
CA GLU A 183 -16.21 16.41 38.56
C GLU A 183 -16.18 14.90 38.91
N SER A 184 -17.31 14.19 38.82
CA SER A 184 -17.36 12.72 38.94
C SER A 184 -17.01 12.04 37.62
N ALA A 185 -17.43 12.60 36.49
CA ALA A 185 -17.13 12.07 35.17
C ALA A 185 -15.65 12.29 34.77
N GLU A 186 -15.05 13.40 35.18
CA GLU A 186 -13.61 13.65 34.99
C GLU A 186 -12.74 12.70 35.82
N ARG A 187 -13.20 12.28 37.02
CA ARG A 187 -12.48 11.35 37.91
C ARG A 187 -12.49 9.89 37.45
N GLU A 188 -13.50 9.44 36.70
CA GLU A 188 -13.54 8.07 36.16
C GLU A 188 -12.72 7.88 34.86
N LEU A 189 -12.19 8.97 34.27
CA LEU A 189 -11.53 8.95 32.97
C LEU A 189 -9.99 9.05 32.99
N ASP A 190 -9.34 8.98 34.17
CA ASP A 190 -7.88 8.90 34.37
C ASP A 190 -7.06 9.78 33.38
N LEU A 191 -7.28 11.10 33.46
CA LEU A 191 -6.34 12.16 33.04
C LEU A 191 -5.41 12.53 34.20
#